data_AF-A0A951TQL9-F1
#
_entry.id   AF-A0A951TQL9-F1
#
_cell.length_a   1.000
_cell.length_b   1.000
_cell.length_c   1.000
_cell.angle_alpha   90.00
_cell.angle_beta   90.00
_cell.angle_gamma   90.00
#
_symmetry.space_group_name_H-M   'P 1'
#
loop_
_entity.id
_entity.type
_entity.pdbx_description
1 polymer ?
#
loop_
_entity_poly.entity_id
_entity_poly.type
_entity_poly.pdbx_seq_one_letter_code
_entity_poly.pdbx_strand_id
1 'polypeptide(L)'
;MLTVAKLHAGHQQYYKDAVARGLDEYYAGTGELPGRWMGRSAERLELAGDLDGDALDAILDGRDPRSGTRLTSSTPRVIGYDATFCAPKSVSLLYALGTTEIAAEVRAAHDVAVDAAFAAYESVAARVRRGHGGSTVVEADGFVAAAYQHRSSRAGDPHLHTHVLISHVGYTTSDGRWTAIDGRQIFPWAKPCGHLYEAALRAELARRLGIEWGPVRNGIADCAAVPRGVINAFSQRRAEIEVHLEDKGRSSARPAQWANYATRRPKNRDTMVEDLFAEWRARAEELGVTRTTVSG
;
A
#
# COMPACT_ATOMS: atom_id res chain seq x y z
N MET A 1 -5.91 6.43 -2.08
CA MET A 1 -4.77 7.37 -2.23
C MET A 1 -3.52 6.55 -2.44
N LEU A 2 -2.55 7.01 -3.24
CA LEU A 2 -1.24 6.36 -3.37
C LEU A 2 -0.14 7.25 -2.76
N THR A 3 0.62 6.73 -1.81
CA THR A 3 1.81 7.39 -1.25
C THR A 3 3.06 6.59 -1.58
N VAL A 4 4.20 7.26 -1.75
CA VAL A 4 5.46 6.56 -2.09
C VAL A 4 6.60 7.00 -1.17
N ALA A 5 7.33 6.02 -0.62
CA ALA A 5 8.53 6.22 0.17
C ALA A 5 9.73 5.45 -0.42
N LYS A 6 10.94 5.97 -0.19
CA LYS A 6 12.18 5.27 -0.58
C LYS A 6 12.56 4.25 0.49
N LEU A 7 13.02 3.09 0.04
CA LEU A 7 13.62 2.07 0.89
C LEU A 7 15.13 2.17 0.79
N HIS A 8 15.77 2.36 1.93
CA HIS A 8 17.23 2.43 2.02
C HIS A 8 17.81 1.09 2.46
N ALA A 9 19.01 0.79 1.99
CA ALA A 9 19.79 -0.34 2.50
C ALA A 9 19.88 -0.27 4.04
N GLY A 10 19.65 -1.40 4.72
CA GLY A 10 19.56 -1.48 6.18
C GLY A 10 18.15 -1.36 6.77
N HIS A 11 17.13 -0.97 5.99
CA HIS A 11 15.72 -0.97 6.42
C HIS A 11 14.97 -2.26 6.03
N GLN A 12 15.67 -3.24 5.45
CA GLN A 12 15.10 -4.49 4.94
C GLN A 12 14.38 -5.28 6.04
N GLN A 13 14.98 -5.33 7.24
CA GLN A 13 14.49 -6.14 8.36
C GLN A 13 13.05 -5.83 8.75
N TYR A 14 12.61 -4.56 8.67
CA TYR A 14 11.23 -4.19 8.98
C TYR A 14 10.21 -4.89 8.06
N TYR A 15 10.55 -5.03 6.77
CA TYR A 15 9.67 -5.67 5.80
C TYR A 15 9.78 -7.19 5.85
N LYS A 16 10.98 -7.74 6.09
CA LYS A 16 11.17 -9.17 6.36
C LYS A 16 10.31 -9.64 7.53
N ASP A 17 10.37 -8.91 8.65
CA ASP A 17 9.58 -9.20 9.84
C ASP A 17 8.07 -9.10 9.54
N ALA A 18 7.66 -8.21 8.64
CA ALA A 18 6.26 -8.10 8.22
C ALA A 18 5.82 -9.26 7.32
N VAL A 19 6.67 -9.71 6.39
CA VAL A 19 6.40 -10.85 5.50
C VAL A 19 6.30 -12.15 6.30
N ALA A 20 7.33 -12.45 7.10
CA ALA A 20 7.44 -13.69 7.87
C ALA A 20 6.27 -13.82 8.85
N ARG A 21 5.92 -12.73 9.55
CA ARG A 21 4.79 -12.74 10.49
C ARG A 21 3.44 -12.73 9.80
N GLY A 22 3.29 -12.04 8.67
CA GLY A 22 2.06 -12.08 7.88
C GLY A 22 1.72 -13.51 7.46
N LEU A 23 2.72 -14.30 7.08
CA LEU A 23 2.59 -15.73 6.80
C LEU A 23 2.22 -16.54 8.07
N ASP A 24 2.94 -16.36 9.19
CA ASP A 24 2.67 -17.08 10.44
C ASP A 24 1.27 -16.79 11.01
N GLU A 25 0.89 -15.52 11.04
CA GLU A 25 -0.42 -15.09 11.53
C GLU A 25 -1.53 -15.56 10.56
N TYR A 26 -1.29 -15.58 9.24
CA TYR A 26 -2.28 -16.05 8.25
C TYR A 26 -2.66 -17.52 8.48
N TYR A 27 -1.66 -18.39 8.65
CA TYR A 27 -1.88 -19.80 8.94
C TYR A 27 -2.48 -20.03 10.33
N ALA A 28 -2.26 -19.10 11.27
CA ALA A 28 -2.90 -19.12 12.59
C ALA A 28 -4.33 -18.53 12.60
N GLY A 29 -4.84 -18.03 11.46
CA GLY A 29 -6.15 -17.37 11.38
C GLY A 29 -6.19 -15.96 11.97
N THR A 30 -5.05 -15.45 12.46
CA THR A 30 -4.89 -14.17 13.15
C THR A 30 -4.16 -13.12 12.29
N GLY A 31 -3.88 -13.41 11.01
CA GLY A 31 -2.92 -12.66 10.20
C GLY A 31 -3.42 -11.99 8.96
N GLU A 32 -2.57 -11.13 8.43
CA GLU A 32 -2.75 -10.47 7.14
C GLU A 32 -2.67 -11.51 6.01
N LEU A 33 -3.18 -11.22 4.81
CA LEU A 33 -3.05 -12.18 3.71
C LEU A 33 -1.55 -12.39 3.40
N PRO A 34 -1.13 -13.61 2.99
CA PRO A 34 0.24 -13.81 2.54
C PRO A 34 0.51 -12.82 1.42
N GLY A 35 1.68 -12.19 1.46
CA GLY A 35 2.05 -11.24 0.41
C GLY A 35 2.03 -11.94 -0.94
N ARG A 36 1.91 -11.18 -2.03
CA ARG A 36 1.98 -11.73 -3.40
C ARG A 36 2.95 -10.98 -4.28
N TRP A 37 3.53 -11.68 -5.25
CA TRP A 37 4.32 -11.05 -6.31
C TRP A 37 3.43 -10.25 -7.27
N MET A 38 3.97 -9.13 -7.76
CA MET A 38 3.32 -8.24 -8.73
C MET A 38 4.35 -7.67 -9.72
N GLY A 39 3.84 -7.30 -10.90
CA GLY A 39 4.59 -6.61 -11.95
C GLY A 39 5.16 -7.54 -13.01
N ARG A 40 5.21 -7.08 -14.26
CA ARG A 40 5.57 -7.89 -15.43
C ARG A 40 7.01 -8.41 -15.40
N SER A 41 7.92 -7.66 -14.78
CA SER A 41 9.30 -8.14 -14.65
C SER A 41 9.44 -9.25 -13.60
N ALA A 42 8.49 -9.42 -12.67
CA ALA A 42 8.50 -10.51 -11.71
C ALA A 42 8.36 -11.87 -12.41
N GLU A 43 7.50 -11.94 -13.43
CA GLU A 43 7.29 -13.16 -14.24
C GLU A 43 8.58 -13.64 -14.92
N ARG A 44 9.47 -12.71 -15.33
CA ARG A 44 10.78 -13.07 -15.91
C ARG A 44 11.73 -13.76 -14.94
N LEU A 45 11.53 -13.53 -13.65
CA LEU A 45 12.27 -14.18 -12.58
C LEU A 45 11.50 -15.39 -12.04
N GLU A 46 10.40 -15.78 -12.70
CA GLU A 46 9.46 -16.82 -12.28
C GLU A 46 8.90 -16.57 -10.88
N LEU A 47 8.72 -15.29 -10.54
CA LEU A 47 8.13 -14.84 -9.29
C LEU A 47 6.64 -14.57 -9.52
N ALA A 48 5.81 -15.52 -9.07
CA ALA A 48 4.37 -15.45 -9.19
C ALA A 48 3.70 -16.08 -7.96
N GLY A 49 2.45 -15.68 -7.69
CA GLY A 49 1.68 -16.20 -6.56
C GLY A 49 2.19 -15.67 -5.22
N ASP A 50 2.18 -16.55 -4.23
CA ASP A 50 2.55 -16.22 -2.85
C ASP A 50 4.00 -15.78 -2.76
N LEU A 51 4.22 -14.81 -1.88
CA LEU A 51 5.51 -14.20 -1.66
C LEU A 51 6.38 -15.09 -0.77
N ASP A 52 7.61 -15.30 -1.23
CA ASP A 52 8.69 -15.92 -0.46
C ASP A 52 9.64 -14.86 0.09
N GLY A 53 9.98 -14.98 1.38
CA GLY A 53 10.83 -14.01 2.09
C GLY A 53 12.28 -14.03 1.59
N ASP A 54 12.82 -15.21 1.29
CA ASP A 54 14.19 -15.36 0.79
C ASP A 54 14.32 -14.79 -0.63
N ALA A 55 13.30 -15.02 -1.47
CA ALA A 55 13.24 -14.44 -2.80
C ALA A 55 13.11 -12.91 -2.77
N LEU A 56 12.29 -12.36 -1.87
CA LEU A 56 12.22 -10.91 -1.64
C LEU A 56 13.58 -10.34 -1.26
N ASP A 57 14.29 -10.99 -0.36
CA ASP A 57 15.61 -10.57 0.09
C ASP A 57 16.63 -10.55 -1.05
N ALA A 58 16.67 -11.62 -1.84
CA ALA A 58 17.53 -11.68 -3.01
C ALA A 58 17.24 -10.52 -3.98
N ILE A 59 15.96 -10.26 -4.26
CA ILE A 59 15.54 -9.19 -5.17
C ILE A 59 15.89 -7.80 -4.63
N LEU A 60 15.69 -7.54 -3.33
CA LEU A 60 16.05 -6.27 -2.70
C LEU A 60 17.56 -6.05 -2.68
N ASP A 61 18.36 -7.12 -2.62
CA ASP A 61 19.81 -7.08 -2.75
C ASP A 61 20.30 -6.97 -4.21
N GLY A 62 19.38 -7.07 -5.17
CA GLY A 62 19.66 -6.98 -6.61
C GLY A 62 20.20 -8.29 -7.19
N ARG A 63 19.73 -9.43 -6.68
CA ARG A 63 20.07 -10.78 -7.13
C ARG A 63 18.84 -11.53 -7.64
N ASP A 64 19.06 -12.40 -8.63
CA ASP A 64 18.09 -13.40 -9.03
C ASP A 64 17.96 -14.44 -7.91
N PRO A 65 16.75 -14.66 -7.36
CA PRO A 65 16.54 -15.59 -6.25
C PRO A 65 16.83 -17.05 -6.60
N ARG A 66 16.74 -17.45 -7.87
CA ARG A 66 16.98 -18.84 -8.28
C ARG A 66 18.45 -19.14 -8.51
N SER A 67 19.15 -18.23 -9.18
CA SER A 67 20.55 -18.44 -9.58
C SER A 67 21.55 -17.76 -8.64
N GLY A 68 21.11 -16.83 -7.79
CA GLY A 68 22.00 -15.95 -7.01
C GLY A 68 22.73 -14.90 -7.85
N THR A 69 22.53 -14.89 -9.18
CA THR A 69 23.22 -14.00 -10.11
C THR A 69 22.87 -12.55 -9.83
N ARG A 70 23.87 -11.67 -9.86
CA ARG A 70 23.64 -10.25 -9.65
C ARG A 70 22.96 -9.62 -10.87
N LEU A 71 21.81 -8.97 -10.65
CA LEU A 71 20.99 -8.31 -11.66
C LEU A 71 21.41 -6.85 -11.91
N THR A 72 22.13 -6.24 -10.97
CA THR A 72 22.62 -4.85 -11.06
C THR A 72 24.12 -4.79 -10.77
N SER A 73 24.82 -3.77 -11.25
CA SER A 73 26.28 -3.67 -11.05
C SER A 73 26.70 -3.58 -9.58
N SER A 74 25.82 -3.06 -8.72
CA SER A 74 26.03 -2.93 -7.28
C SER A 74 24.68 -2.75 -6.57
N THR A 75 24.64 -3.03 -5.27
CA THR A 75 23.46 -2.76 -4.45
C THR A 75 23.36 -1.23 -4.23
N PRO A 76 22.29 -0.58 -4.71
CA PRO A 76 22.15 0.87 -4.58
C PRO A 76 21.81 1.30 -3.15
N ARG A 77 22.03 2.58 -2.85
CA ARG A 77 21.57 3.18 -1.58
C ARG A 77 20.04 3.12 -1.42
N VAL A 78 19.31 3.14 -2.53
CA VAL A 78 17.85 2.98 -2.56
C VAL A 78 17.54 1.61 -3.15
N ILE A 79 17.19 0.66 -2.30
CA ILE A 79 16.98 -0.75 -2.66
C ILE A 79 15.57 -1.03 -3.18
N GLY A 80 14.68 -0.04 -3.09
CA GLY A 80 13.31 -0.14 -3.59
C GLY A 80 12.47 1.06 -3.18
N TYR A 81 11.17 0.95 -3.45
CA TYR A 81 10.17 1.98 -3.18
C TYR A 81 8.92 1.31 -2.61
N ASP A 82 8.41 1.84 -1.51
CA ASP A 82 7.14 1.41 -0.94
C ASP A 82 6.04 2.31 -1.49
N ALA A 83 5.23 1.75 -2.40
CA ALA A 83 4.05 2.37 -2.98
C ALA A 83 2.81 1.86 -2.24
N THR A 84 2.28 2.68 -1.32
CA THR A 84 1.18 2.29 -0.45
C THR A 84 -0.15 2.83 -0.96
N PHE A 85 -1.08 1.93 -1.31
CA PHE A 85 -2.45 2.24 -1.69
C PHE A 85 -3.35 2.23 -0.45
N CYS A 86 -3.89 3.37 -0.06
CA CYS A 86 -4.74 3.52 1.12
C CYS A 86 -6.19 3.78 0.70
N ALA A 87 -7.13 2.97 1.19
CA ALA A 87 -8.56 3.21 0.98
C ALA A 87 -9.04 4.47 1.76
N PRO A 88 -10.13 5.12 1.32
CA PRO A 88 -10.80 6.12 2.14
C PRO A 88 -11.18 5.57 3.51
N LYS A 89 -11.27 6.45 4.52
CA LYS A 89 -11.58 6.03 5.88
C LYS A 89 -12.97 5.37 5.97
N SER A 90 -13.96 5.91 5.28
CA SER A 90 -15.30 5.30 5.19
C SER A 90 -15.27 3.87 4.64
N VAL A 91 -14.44 3.58 3.63
CA VAL A 91 -14.25 2.23 3.10
C VAL A 91 -13.56 1.33 4.13
N SER A 92 -12.55 1.84 4.83
CA SER A 92 -11.91 1.10 5.93
C SER A 92 -12.89 0.79 7.07
N LEU A 93 -13.85 1.67 7.33
CA LEU A 93 -14.93 1.45 8.30
C LEU A 93 -15.95 0.43 7.81
N LEU A 94 -16.31 0.46 6.53
CA LEU A 94 -17.18 -0.55 5.92
C LEU A 94 -16.56 -1.95 6.02
N TYR A 95 -15.25 -2.05 5.74
CA TYR A 95 -14.48 -3.26 5.95
C TYR A 95 -14.48 -3.73 7.41
N ALA A 96 -14.27 -2.80 8.35
CA ALA A 96 -14.14 -3.13 9.77
C ALA A 96 -15.47 -3.44 10.47
N LEU A 97 -16.55 -2.75 10.11
CA LEU A 97 -17.82 -2.81 10.84
C LEU A 97 -18.88 -3.63 10.09
N GLY A 98 -18.65 -3.94 8.82
CA GLY A 98 -19.54 -4.76 7.99
C GLY A 98 -19.69 -6.20 8.49
N THR A 99 -20.56 -6.96 7.80
CA THR A 99 -20.58 -8.42 7.96
C THR A 99 -19.34 -9.03 7.32
N THR A 100 -19.09 -10.32 7.57
CA THR A 100 -17.98 -11.05 6.96
C THR A 100 -18.03 -10.98 5.43
N GLU A 101 -19.24 -11.05 4.87
CA GLU A 101 -19.50 -10.97 3.43
C GLU A 101 -19.16 -9.58 2.87
N ILE A 102 -19.62 -8.51 3.54
CA ILE A 102 -19.28 -7.13 3.15
C ILE A 102 -17.76 -6.92 3.22
N ALA A 103 -17.12 -7.35 4.31
CA ALA A 103 -15.68 -7.21 4.47
C ALA A 103 -14.89 -8.00 3.39
N ALA A 104 -15.41 -9.15 2.94
CA ALA A 104 -14.83 -9.90 1.83
C ALA A 104 -14.96 -9.15 0.50
N GLU A 105 -16.14 -8.60 0.19
CA GLU A 105 -16.37 -7.82 -1.04
C GLU A 105 -15.56 -6.51 -1.06
N VAL A 106 -15.42 -5.84 0.08
CA VAL A 106 -14.59 -4.63 0.19
C VAL A 106 -13.12 -4.94 -0.07
N ARG A 107 -12.59 -6.05 0.46
CA ARG A 107 -11.24 -6.51 0.14
C ARG A 107 -11.08 -6.82 -1.34
N ALA A 108 -12.01 -7.58 -1.91
CA ALA A 108 -11.94 -7.95 -3.33
C ALA A 108 -11.98 -6.71 -4.23
N ALA A 109 -12.82 -5.71 -3.91
CA ALA A 109 -12.86 -4.44 -4.62
C ALA A 109 -11.54 -3.66 -4.48
N HIS A 110 -10.93 -3.65 -3.30
CA HIS A 110 -9.64 -3.03 -3.04
C HIS A 110 -8.51 -3.69 -3.82
N ASP A 111 -8.43 -5.02 -3.82
CA ASP A 111 -7.40 -5.76 -4.56
C ASP A 111 -7.50 -5.50 -6.08
N VAL A 112 -8.70 -5.53 -6.65
CA VAL A 112 -8.92 -5.18 -8.07
C VAL A 112 -8.50 -3.75 -8.37
N ALA A 113 -8.81 -2.80 -7.47
CA ALA A 113 -8.43 -1.41 -7.64
C ALA A 113 -6.90 -1.20 -7.55
N VAL A 114 -6.23 -1.93 -6.65
CA VAL A 114 -4.76 -1.94 -6.56
C VAL A 114 -4.15 -2.49 -7.85
N ASP A 115 -4.65 -3.63 -8.35
CA ASP A 115 -4.13 -4.26 -9.57
C ASP A 115 -4.25 -3.35 -10.79
N ALA A 116 -5.43 -2.75 -10.99
CA ALA A 116 -5.67 -1.82 -12.09
C ALA A 116 -4.76 -0.59 -12.02
N ALA A 117 -4.64 0.02 -10.84
CA ALA A 117 -3.82 1.21 -10.65
C ALA A 117 -2.32 0.91 -10.73
N PHE A 118 -1.89 -0.25 -10.23
CA PHE A 118 -0.50 -0.68 -10.29
C PHE A 118 -0.08 -1.01 -11.73
N ALA A 119 -0.92 -1.66 -12.52
CA ALA A 119 -0.66 -1.91 -13.94
C ALA A 119 -0.49 -0.60 -14.72
N ALA A 120 -1.37 0.39 -14.47
CA ALA A 120 -1.22 1.73 -15.04
C ALA A 120 0.08 2.40 -14.58
N TYR A 121 0.40 2.32 -13.28
CA TYR A 121 1.62 2.89 -12.70
C TYR A 121 2.88 2.28 -13.29
N GLU A 122 2.93 0.96 -13.44
CA GLU A 122 4.01 0.24 -14.11
C GLU A 122 4.23 0.74 -15.54
N SER A 123 3.15 0.87 -16.32
CA SER A 123 3.27 1.31 -17.72
C SER A 123 3.92 2.68 -17.89
N VAL A 124 3.75 3.59 -16.93
CA VAL A 124 4.26 4.97 -17.01
C VAL A 124 5.55 5.19 -16.23
N ALA A 125 5.80 4.43 -15.16
CA ALA A 125 6.90 4.66 -14.23
C ALA A 125 8.03 3.62 -14.31
N ALA A 126 7.79 2.44 -14.91
CA ALA A 126 8.83 1.44 -15.09
C ALA A 126 9.79 1.87 -16.20
N ARG A 127 10.86 2.57 -15.82
CA ARG A 127 11.87 3.13 -16.72
C ARG A 127 13.25 2.83 -16.20
N VAL A 128 14.24 2.75 -17.09
CA VAL A 128 15.67 2.61 -16.76
C VAL A 128 16.49 3.63 -17.55
N ARG A 129 17.76 3.77 -17.21
CA ARG A 129 18.68 4.70 -17.89
C ARG A 129 19.73 3.96 -18.72
N ARG A 130 20.07 4.49 -19.89
CA ARG A 130 21.07 3.96 -20.84
C ARG A 130 21.98 5.07 -21.36
N GLY A 131 23.06 4.66 -22.01
CA GLY A 131 24.09 5.58 -22.55
C GLY A 131 25.05 6.09 -21.48
N HIS A 132 26.10 6.79 -21.92
CA HIS A 132 27.09 7.37 -21.03
C HIS A 132 26.42 8.31 -20.01
N GLY A 133 26.69 8.09 -18.72
CA GLY A 133 26.05 8.84 -17.63
C GLY A 133 24.53 8.64 -17.49
N GLY A 134 23.93 7.67 -18.19
CA GLY A 134 22.48 7.45 -18.20
C GLY A 134 21.71 8.57 -18.90
N SER A 135 22.23 9.07 -20.03
CA SER A 135 21.67 10.19 -20.79
C SER A 135 20.29 9.90 -21.41
N THR A 136 19.97 8.63 -21.64
CA THR A 136 18.71 8.21 -22.26
C THR A 136 17.84 7.49 -21.24
N VAL A 137 16.56 7.83 -21.19
CA VAL A 137 15.54 7.10 -20.42
C VAL A 137 14.78 6.20 -21.37
N VAL A 138 14.67 4.91 -21.05
CA VAL A 138 13.97 3.90 -21.85
C VAL A 138 12.96 3.15 -21.00
N GLU A 139 11.95 2.59 -21.66
CA GLU A 139 10.94 1.74 -21.02
C GLU A 139 11.55 0.44 -20.52
N ALA A 140 11.24 0.09 -19.26
CA ALA A 140 11.48 -1.24 -18.73
C ALA A 140 10.26 -2.12 -19.00
N ASP A 141 10.46 -3.42 -19.08
CA ASP A 141 9.39 -4.37 -19.35
C ASP A 141 8.29 -4.34 -18.27
N GLY A 142 8.66 -4.01 -17.04
CA GLY A 142 7.77 -3.77 -15.92
C GLY A 142 8.54 -3.66 -14.60
N PHE A 143 7.83 -3.67 -13.49
CA PHE A 143 8.39 -3.74 -12.14
C PHE A 143 8.56 -5.19 -11.68
N VAL A 144 9.48 -5.39 -10.74
CA VAL A 144 9.45 -6.54 -9.83
C VAL A 144 8.96 -5.99 -8.50
N ALA A 145 7.80 -6.42 -8.02
CA ALA A 145 7.22 -5.89 -6.80
C ALA A 145 6.56 -6.96 -5.93
N ALA A 146 6.45 -6.68 -4.63
CA ALA A 146 5.76 -7.52 -3.66
C ALA A 146 4.66 -6.72 -2.95
N ALA A 147 3.45 -7.26 -2.87
CA ALA A 147 2.29 -6.60 -2.28
C ALA A 147 1.85 -7.25 -0.97
N TYR A 148 1.50 -6.42 0.02
CA TYR A 148 1.06 -6.83 1.36
C TYR A 148 -0.14 -6.00 1.76
N GLN A 149 -1.26 -6.66 2.04
CA GLN A 149 -2.47 -5.97 2.47
C GLN A 149 -2.56 -5.93 3.98
N HIS A 150 -2.67 -4.73 4.52
CA HIS A 150 -2.85 -4.45 5.93
C HIS A 150 -4.24 -3.88 6.21
N ARG A 151 -4.74 -4.12 7.42
CA ARG A 151 -6.12 -3.76 7.84
C ARG A 151 -6.22 -2.70 8.94
N SER A 152 -5.14 -2.46 9.68
CA SER A 152 -5.13 -1.52 10.80
C SER A 152 -4.00 -0.50 10.69
N SER A 153 -4.30 0.72 11.13
CA SER A 153 -3.30 1.77 11.26
C SER A 153 -2.35 1.48 12.45
N ARG A 154 -1.29 2.27 12.57
CA ARG A 154 -0.40 2.20 13.74
C ARG A 154 -1.08 2.62 15.05
N ALA A 155 -2.11 3.46 14.98
CA ALA A 155 -2.90 3.91 16.12
C ALA A 155 -4.05 2.93 16.46
N GLY A 156 -4.08 1.75 15.85
CA GLY A 156 -5.15 0.77 16.07
C GLY A 156 -6.40 1.02 15.24
N ASP A 157 -6.66 2.22 14.71
CA ASP A 157 -7.86 2.50 13.89
C ASP A 157 -7.94 1.63 12.61
N PRO A 158 -9.17 1.31 12.11
CA PRO A 158 -9.37 0.67 10.81
C PRO A 158 -8.68 1.42 9.69
N HIS A 159 -7.84 0.75 8.91
CA HIS A 159 -7.16 1.35 7.77
C HIS A 159 -6.79 0.27 6.76
N LEU A 160 -7.66 0.07 5.78
CA LEU A 160 -7.38 -0.85 4.69
C LEU A 160 -6.36 -0.22 3.73
N HIS A 161 -5.20 -0.87 3.60
CA HIS A 161 -4.14 -0.41 2.71
C HIS A 161 -3.29 -1.56 2.20
N THR A 162 -2.71 -1.40 1.01
CA THR A 162 -1.74 -2.35 0.45
C THR A 162 -0.40 -1.65 0.24
N HIS A 163 0.64 -2.17 0.88
CA HIS A 163 2.02 -1.81 0.56
C HIS A 163 2.46 -2.58 -0.67
N VAL A 164 2.94 -1.89 -1.69
CA VAL A 164 3.56 -2.51 -2.87
C VAL A 164 5.02 -2.11 -2.90
N LEU A 165 5.90 -3.04 -2.51
CA LEU A 165 7.34 -2.86 -2.48
C LEU A 165 7.90 -3.10 -3.88
N ILE A 166 8.18 -2.02 -4.60
CA ILE A 166 8.79 -2.04 -5.92
C ILE A 166 10.30 -2.15 -5.75
N SER A 167 10.90 -3.22 -6.29
CA SER A 167 12.35 -3.40 -6.30
C SER A 167 13.05 -2.34 -7.14
N HIS A 168 14.33 -2.11 -6.84
CA HIS A 168 15.17 -1.25 -7.64
C HIS A 168 15.60 -1.88 -8.98
N VAL A 169 15.35 -3.16 -9.24
CA VAL A 169 15.76 -3.82 -10.48
C VAL A 169 14.71 -3.68 -11.59
N GLY A 170 15.15 -3.53 -12.83
CA GLY A 170 14.30 -3.46 -14.01
C GLY A 170 14.97 -4.07 -15.23
N TYR A 171 14.19 -4.81 -16.01
CA TYR A 171 14.63 -5.47 -17.24
C TYR A 171 14.22 -4.67 -18.48
N THR A 172 15.04 -4.70 -19.51
CA THR A 172 14.72 -4.13 -20.84
C THR A 172 14.79 -5.19 -21.92
N THR A 173 13.70 -5.32 -22.68
CA THR A 173 13.61 -6.25 -23.81
C THR A 173 14.48 -5.82 -25.00
N SER A 174 14.74 -4.52 -25.16
CA SER A 174 15.51 -3.98 -26.28
C SER A 174 16.99 -4.37 -26.27
N ASP A 175 17.59 -4.65 -25.11
CA ASP A 175 18.99 -5.03 -24.97
C ASP A 175 19.21 -6.28 -24.09
N GLY A 176 18.14 -6.86 -23.54
CA GLY A 176 18.16 -8.07 -22.73
C GLY A 176 18.81 -7.93 -21.35
N ARG A 177 18.89 -6.71 -20.80
CA ARG A 177 19.67 -6.44 -19.58
C ARG A 177 18.80 -6.08 -18.38
N TRP A 178 19.26 -6.53 -17.22
CA TRP A 178 18.83 -6.03 -15.92
C TRP A 178 19.68 -4.83 -15.51
N THR A 179 19.03 -3.79 -14.99
CA THR A 179 19.68 -2.58 -14.46
C THR A 179 18.83 -1.97 -13.36
N ALA A 180 19.33 -0.95 -12.66
CA ALA A 180 18.51 -0.21 -11.72
C ALA A 180 17.43 0.63 -12.45
N ILE A 181 16.20 0.64 -11.92
CA ILE A 181 15.13 1.53 -12.39
C ILE A 181 15.45 3.00 -12.11
N ASP A 182 14.95 3.88 -12.97
CA ASP A 182 15.02 5.32 -12.80
C ASP A 182 13.97 5.79 -11.78
N GLY A 183 14.37 5.81 -10.51
CA GLY A 183 13.52 6.27 -9.41
C GLY A 183 12.95 7.68 -9.53
N ARG A 184 13.48 8.51 -10.45
CA ARG A 184 12.90 9.84 -10.73
C ARG A 184 11.54 9.75 -11.40
N GLN A 185 11.26 8.64 -12.09
CA GLN A 185 10.00 8.41 -12.81
C GLN A 185 8.87 7.93 -11.88
N ILE A 186 9.19 7.42 -10.69
CA ILE A 186 8.21 6.88 -9.74
C ILE A 186 7.31 8.00 -9.16
N PHE A 187 7.91 9.04 -8.59
CA PHE A 187 7.16 10.04 -7.81
C PHE A 187 6.13 10.86 -8.59
N PRO A 188 6.40 11.32 -9.83
CA PRO A 188 5.42 12.12 -10.59
C PRO A 188 4.10 11.40 -10.86
N TRP A 189 4.15 10.06 -10.98
CA TRP A 189 2.97 9.25 -11.31
C TRP A 189 2.18 8.76 -10.10
N ALA A 190 2.70 8.94 -8.88
CA ALA A 190 2.02 8.52 -7.65
C ALA A 190 0.62 9.14 -7.51
N LYS A 191 0.47 10.45 -7.74
CA LYS A 191 -0.83 11.13 -7.59
C LYS A 191 -1.84 10.71 -8.70
N PRO A 192 -1.49 10.75 -10.00
CA PRO A 192 -2.39 10.26 -11.05
C PRO A 192 -2.83 8.80 -10.85
N CYS A 193 -1.90 7.89 -10.54
CA CYS A 193 -2.24 6.48 -10.33
C CYS A 193 -3.02 6.28 -9.02
N GLY A 194 -2.79 7.12 -8.01
CA GLY A 194 -3.62 7.18 -6.82
C GLY A 194 -5.07 7.57 -7.11
N HIS A 195 -5.32 8.47 -8.07
CA HIS A 195 -6.68 8.79 -8.51
C HIS A 195 -7.31 7.64 -9.32
N LEU A 196 -6.52 6.91 -10.12
CA LEU A 196 -7.00 5.71 -10.82
C LEU A 196 -7.44 4.63 -9.84
N TYR A 197 -6.64 4.36 -8.80
CA TYR A 197 -7.02 3.47 -7.70
C TYR A 197 -8.34 3.89 -7.07
N GLU A 198 -8.48 5.17 -6.72
CA GLU A 198 -9.70 5.70 -6.11
C GLU A 198 -10.91 5.56 -7.04
N ALA A 199 -10.76 5.81 -8.34
CA ALA A 199 -11.84 5.64 -9.31
C ALA A 199 -12.24 4.17 -9.48
N ALA A 200 -11.26 3.27 -9.60
CA ALA A 200 -11.50 1.83 -9.71
C ALA A 200 -12.18 1.27 -8.46
N LEU A 201 -11.72 1.66 -7.27
CA LEU A 201 -12.31 1.24 -6.00
C LEU A 201 -13.78 1.66 -5.89
N ARG A 202 -14.09 2.91 -6.26
CA ARG A 202 -15.48 3.40 -6.26
C ARG A 202 -16.37 2.62 -7.21
N ALA A 203 -15.88 2.34 -8.42
CA ALA A 203 -16.62 1.57 -9.42
C ALA A 203 -16.87 0.13 -8.94
N GLU A 204 -15.87 -0.54 -8.40
CA GLU A 204 -15.99 -1.91 -7.90
C GLU A 204 -16.97 -2.00 -6.72
N LEU A 205 -16.88 -1.11 -5.74
CA LEU A 205 -17.77 -1.11 -4.58
C LEU A 205 -19.21 -0.72 -4.95
N ALA A 206 -19.40 0.22 -5.87
CA ALA A 206 -20.72 0.54 -6.40
C ALA A 206 -21.34 -0.68 -7.11
N ARG A 207 -20.54 -1.42 -7.90
CA ARG A 207 -21.00 -2.60 -8.64
C ARG A 207 -21.29 -3.80 -7.72
N ARG A 208 -20.43 -4.06 -6.74
CA ARG A 208 -20.51 -5.25 -5.86
C ARG A 208 -21.52 -5.10 -4.74
N LEU A 209 -21.58 -3.91 -4.16
CA LEU A 209 -22.30 -3.65 -2.91
C LEU A 209 -23.32 -2.51 -3.03
N GLY A 210 -23.50 -1.91 -4.21
CA GLY A 210 -24.45 -0.80 -4.39
C GLY A 210 -24.03 0.49 -3.68
N ILE A 211 -22.76 0.64 -3.32
CA ILE A 211 -22.28 1.79 -2.54
C ILE A 211 -22.45 3.10 -3.32
N GLU A 212 -23.18 4.03 -2.71
CA GLU A 212 -23.26 5.41 -3.15
C GLU A 212 -22.12 6.26 -2.56
N TRP A 213 -21.67 7.25 -3.33
CA TRP A 213 -20.51 8.06 -3.00
C TRP A 213 -20.89 9.52 -2.76
N GLY A 214 -20.26 10.13 -1.77
CA GLY A 214 -20.28 11.58 -1.61
C GLY A 214 -19.45 12.31 -2.68
N PRO A 215 -19.33 13.64 -2.58
CA PRO A 215 -18.57 14.44 -3.54
C PRO A 215 -17.09 14.03 -3.61
N VAL A 216 -16.57 13.90 -4.83
CA VAL A 216 -15.14 13.63 -5.06
C VAL A 216 -14.33 14.91 -4.82
N ARG A 217 -13.35 14.83 -3.92
CA ARG A 217 -12.41 15.93 -3.63
C ARG A 217 -10.99 15.40 -3.75
N ASN A 218 -10.18 16.03 -4.61
CA ASN A 218 -8.81 15.59 -4.89
C ASN A 218 -8.73 14.08 -5.27
N GLY A 219 -9.68 13.61 -6.07
CA GLY A 219 -9.77 12.23 -6.53
C GLY A 219 -10.32 11.22 -5.52
N ILE A 220 -10.58 11.63 -4.27
CA ILE A 220 -11.04 10.78 -3.17
C ILE A 220 -12.50 11.11 -2.85
N ALA A 221 -13.32 10.10 -2.54
CA ALA A 221 -14.65 10.29 -1.96
C ALA A 221 -14.87 9.29 -0.83
N ASP A 222 -15.75 9.66 0.11
CA ASP A 222 -16.23 8.74 1.14
C ASP A 222 -17.61 8.18 0.75
N CYS A 223 -17.94 7.00 1.26
CA CYS A 223 -19.28 6.41 1.12
C CYS A 223 -20.33 7.37 1.70
N ALA A 224 -21.42 7.63 0.97
CA ALA A 224 -22.45 8.60 1.35
C ALA A 224 -23.16 8.20 2.66
N ALA A 225 -23.32 6.89 2.89
CA ALA A 225 -23.97 6.35 4.09
C ALA A 225 -23.14 6.55 5.38
N VAL A 226 -21.82 6.79 5.29
CA VAL A 226 -20.96 6.89 6.48
C VAL A 226 -20.87 8.36 6.94
N PRO A 227 -21.42 8.73 8.12
CA PRO A 227 -21.43 10.11 8.55
C PRO A 227 -20.03 10.66 8.84
N ARG A 228 -19.82 11.96 8.56
CA ARG A 228 -18.52 12.63 8.74
C ARG A 228 -18.00 12.56 10.18
N GLY A 229 -18.89 12.64 11.17
CA GLY A 229 -18.52 12.53 12.59
C GLY A 229 -17.84 11.19 12.90
N VAL A 230 -18.33 10.10 12.30
CA VAL A 230 -17.78 8.74 12.46
C VAL A 230 -16.40 8.65 11.81
N ILE A 231 -16.27 9.16 10.59
CA ILE A 231 -14.99 9.22 9.87
C ILE A 231 -13.93 9.95 10.71
N ASN A 232 -14.30 11.10 11.29
CA ASN A 232 -13.41 11.91 12.11
C ASN A 232 -13.00 11.17 13.39
N ALA A 233 -13.95 10.51 14.07
CA ALA A 233 -13.66 9.74 15.27
C ALA A 233 -12.62 8.65 14.99
N PHE A 234 -12.77 7.87 13.92
CA PHE A 234 -11.82 6.81 13.54
C PHE A 234 -10.62 7.30 12.73
N SER A 235 -10.31 8.60 12.77
CA SER A 235 -9.15 9.21 12.13
C SER A 235 -8.19 9.80 13.16
N GLN A 236 -7.96 9.11 14.29
CA GLN A 236 -7.15 9.63 15.40
C GLN A 236 -5.74 10.02 14.94
N ARG A 237 -5.13 9.19 14.08
CA ARG A 237 -3.80 9.47 13.52
C ARG A 237 -3.74 10.79 12.76
N ARG A 238 -4.82 11.14 12.06
CA ARG A 238 -4.90 12.40 11.31
C ARG A 238 -5.00 13.58 12.27
N ALA A 239 -5.80 13.46 13.33
CA ALA A 239 -5.93 14.47 14.37
C ALA A 239 -4.60 14.72 15.10
N GLU A 240 -3.83 13.68 15.42
CA GLU A 240 -2.48 13.83 16.02
C GLU A 240 -1.52 14.63 15.12
N ILE A 241 -1.56 14.37 13.81
CA ILE A 241 -0.72 15.09 12.84
C ILE A 241 -1.16 16.54 12.74
N GLU A 242 -2.46 16.81 12.72
CA GLU A 242 -3.01 18.18 12.63
C GLU A 242 -2.65 19.00 13.88
N VAL A 243 -2.83 18.44 15.09
CA VAL A 243 -2.41 19.08 16.35
C VAL A 243 -0.91 19.39 16.35
N HIS A 244 -0.07 18.46 15.87
CA HIS A 244 1.37 18.69 15.80
C HIS A 244 1.76 19.77 14.76
N LEU A 245 1.01 19.87 13.66
CA LEU A 245 1.23 20.89 12.63
C LEU A 245 0.81 22.28 13.11
N GLU A 246 -0.30 22.38 13.84
CA GLU A 246 -0.78 23.60 14.48
C GLU A 246 0.20 24.09 15.56
N ASP A 247 0.67 23.20 16.43
CA ASP A 247 1.69 23.52 17.47
C ASP A 247 2.99 24.09 16.86
N LYS A 248 3.30 23.73 15.62
CA LYS A 248 4.51 24.19 14.92
C LYS A 248 4.26 25.33 13.92
N GLY A 249 3.02 25.82 13.79
CA GLY A 249 2.65 26.88 12.84
C GLY A 249 2.96 26.52 11.38
N ARG A 250 2.89 25.24 10.99
CA ARG A 250 3.30 24.73 9.66
C ARG A 250 2.13 24.07 8.94
N SER A 251 1.86 24.48 7.71
CA SER A 251 0.83 23.89 6.84
C SER A 251 1.39 23.48 5.47
N SER A 252 2.14 22.38 5.39
CA SER A 252 2.54 21.79 4.10
C SER A 252 2.88 20.28 4.18
N ALA A 253 2.95 19.62 3.02
CA ALA A 253 3.13 18.15 2.91
C ALA A 253 4.45 17.62 3.53
N ARG A 254 5.54 18.39 3.46
CA ARG A 254 6.84 18.01 4.07
C ARG A 254 6.81 18.05 5.60
N PRO A 255 6.36 19.14 6.26
CA PRO A 255 6.07 19.15 7.68
C PRO A 255 5.08 18.06 8.13
N ALA A 256 4.05 17.74 7.35
CA ALA A 256 3.11 16.66 7.70
C ALA A 256 3.78 15.28 7.72
N GLN A 257 4.70 15.03 6.79
CA GLN A 257 5.51 13.81 6.79
C GLN A 257 6.47 13.74 8.00
N TRP A 258 7.06 14.87 8.39
CA TRP A 258 7.91 14.97 9.58
C TRP A 258 7.12 14.80 10.87
N ALA A 259 5.97 15.45 10.99
CA ALA A 259 5.01 15.26 12.08
C ALA A 259 4.60 13.79 12.18
N ASN A 260 4.41 13.13 11.03
CA ASN A 260 4.09 11.70 10.98
C ASN A 260 5.22 10.83 11.59
N TYR A 261 6.48 11.13 11.26
CA TYR A 261 7.62 10.41 11.86
C TYR A 261 7.84 10.76 13.35
N ALA A 262 7.63 12.02 13.75
CA ALA A 262 7.94 12.50 15.10
C ALA A 262 6.92 12.05 16.16
N THR A 263 5.63 11.92 15.78
CA THR A 263 4.56 11.45 16.68
C THR A 263 4.38 9.93 16.67
N ARG A 264 5.32 9.20 16.02
CA ARG A 264 5.25 7.76 15.78
C ARG A 264 5.41 6.98 17.09
N ARG A 265 4.33 6.34 17.56
CA ARG A 265 4.42 5.26 18.57
C ARG A 265 4.71 3.92 17.89
N PRO A 266 5.43 3.00 18.56
CA PRO A 266 5.52 1.61 18.11
C PRO A 266 4.10 1.02 17.98
N LYS A 267 3.84 0.26 16.91
CA LYS A 267 2.55 -0.47 16.79
C LYS A 267 2.58 -1.55 17.88
N ASN A 268 1.51 -1.70 18.66
CA ASN A 268 1.39 -2.86 19.54
C ASN A 268 1.25 -4.10 18.65
N ARG A 269 2.19 -5.03 18.80
CA ARG A 269 2.42 -6.14 17.87
C ARG A 269 1.81 -7.46 18.36
N ASP A 270 1.17 -7.44 19.53
CA ASP A 270 0.63 -8.63 20.21
C ASP A 270 -0.91 -8.63 20.27
N THR A 271 -1.60 -7.72 19.57
CA THR A 271 -3.07 -7.63 19.58
C THR A 271 -3.68 -8.52 18.51
N MET A 272 -4.57 -9.44 18.92
CA MET A 272 -5.30 -10.30 18.00
C MET A 272 -6.28 -9.51 17.14
N VAL A 273 -6.64 -10.06 15.99
CA VAL A 273 -7.51 -9.42 15.01
C VAL A 273 -8.91 -9.26 15.58
N GLU A 274 -9.42 -10.32 16.20
CA GLU A 274 -10.72 -10.38 16.84
C GLU A 274 -10.88 -9.28 17.89
N ASP A 275 -9.82 -9.00 18.65
CA ASP A 275 -9.78 -7.94 19.67
C ASP A 275 -9.89 -6.55 19.03
N LEU A 276 -9.17 -6.31 17.92
CA LEU A 276 -9.28 -5.06 17.16
C LEU A 276 -10.70 -4.84 16.61
N PHE A 277 -11.29 -5.87 16.00
CA PHE A 277 -12.66 -5.79 15.49
C PHE A 277 -13.70 -5.62 16.61
N ALA A 278 -13.47 -6.19 17.79
CA ALA A 278 -14.31 -5.96 18.96
C ALA A 278 -14.20 -4.52 19.47
N GLU A 279 -12.98 -3.99 19.60
CA GLU A 279 -12.72 -2.61 20.02
C GLU A 279 -13.35 -1.61 19.05
N TRP A 280 -13.20 -1.83 17.74
CA TRP A 280 -13.80 -0.96 16.73
C TRP A 280 -15.32 -0.96 16.78
N ARG A 281 -15.94 -2.12 17.02
CA ARG A 281 -17.40 -2.24 17.17
C ARG A 281 -17.90 -1.52 18.42
N ALA A 282 -17.26 -1.74 19.57
CA ALA A 282 -17.63 -1.07 20.82
C ALA A 282 -17.56 0.47 20.66
N ARG A 283 -16.48 0.97 20.05
CA ARG A 283 -16.33 2.40 19.77
C ARG A 283 -17.35 2.94 18.77
N ALA A 284 -17.75 2.14 17.78
CA ALA A 284 -18.79 2.53 16.83
C ALA A 284 -20.16 2.61 17.51
N GLU A 285 -20.47 1.66 18.41
CA GLU A 285 -21.70 1.64 19.21
C GLU A 285 -21.82 2.88 20.12
N GLU A 286 -20.72 3.29 20.77
CA GLU A 286 -20.67 4.53 21.57
C GLU A 286 -20.99 5.79 20.74
N LEU A 287 -20.70 5.76 19.44
CA LEU A 287 -20.97 6.84 18.50
C LEU A 287 -22.35 6.74 17.83
N GLY A 288 -23.18 5.78 18.25
CA GLY A 288 -24.50 5.52 17.68
C GLY A 288 -24.47 4.92 16.28
N VAL A 289 -23.34 4.34 15.87
CA VAL A 289 -23.16 3.71 14.56
C VAL A 289 -23.45 2.23 14.70
N THR A 290 -24.54 1.80 14.07
CA THR A 290 -24.89 0.37 14.02
C THR A 290 -24.38 -0.25 12.72
N ARG A 291 -24.35 -1.58 12.65
CA ARG A 291 -24.08 -2.31 11.40
C ARG A 291 -24.94 -1.80 10.25
N THR A 292 -26.21 -1.52 10.50
CA THR A 292 -27.18 -0.98 9.53
C THR A 292 -26.78 0.40 9.03
N THR A 293 -26.18 1.24 9.88
CA THR A 293 -25.71 2.59 9.53
C THR A 293 -24.58 2.56 8.49
N VAL A 294 -23.77 1.50 8.47
CA VAL A 294 -22.59 1.40 7.59
C VAL A 294 -22.89 0.58 6.33
N SER A 295 -23.81 -0.37 6.41
CA SER A 295 -24.13 -1.29 5.30
C SER A 295 -25.25 -0.84 4.37
N GLY A 296 -26.08 0.13 4.78
CA GLY A 296 -27.22 0.62 3.98
C GLY A 296 -28.41 -0.32 4.05
#